data_AF-A0A9R0XN85-F1
#
_entry.id   AF-A0A9R0XN85-F1
#
_cell.length_a   1.000
_cell.length_b   1.000
_cell.length_c   1.000
_cell.angle_alpha   90.00
_cell.angle_beta   90.00
_cell.angle_gamma   90.00
#
_symmetry.space_group_name_H-M   'P 1'
#
loop_
_entity.id
_entity.type
_entity.pdbx_description
1 polymer ?
#
loop_
_entity_poly.entity_id
_entity_poly.type
_entity_poly.pdbx_seq_one_letter_code
_entity_poly.pdbx_strand_id
1 'polypeptide(L)'
;MELLRFMYCGKLRTAEPAILLDILMVADKFEVPSCMRDCSQLLTSLPMTTESALLYLDHPCSILIPATVHHLIVAAKDFLAKKYSDVHKFQDELMNMSLAGIEAIFSSTDLHVVNEDCLYRLLLKWARARYPELEERRKILSSHLIPLLRFSHK
;
A
#
# COMPACT_ATOMS: atom_id res chain seq x y z
N MET A 1 12.70 13.58 -16.00
CA MET A 1 13.33 14.91 -16.20
C MET A 1 12.88 15.97 -15.18
N GLU A 2 12.29 15.60 -14.03
CA GLU A 2 11.83 16.58 -13.03
C GLU A 2 12.85 16.87 -11.93
N LEU A 3 13.65 15.89 -11.49
CA LEU A 3 14.69 16.13 -10.48
C LEU A 3 15.76 17.14 -10.94
N LEU A 4 16.25 17.01 -12.17
CA LEU A 4 17.18 18.00 -12.75
C LEU A 4 16.56 19.39 -12.75
N ARG A 5 15.30 19.51 -13.14
CA ARG A 5 14.59 20.79 -13.11
C ARG A 5 14.42 21.34 -11.70
N PHE A 6 14.20 20.49 -10.71
CA PHE A 6 14.18 20.89 -9.30
C PHE A 6 15.56 21.43 -8.86
N MET A 7 16.66 20.79 -9.24
CA MET A 7 18.01 21.29 -8.95
C MET A 7 18.28 22.69 -9.53
N TYR A 8 17.72 22.99 -10.72
CA TYR A 8 17.90 24.30 -11.37
C TYR A 8 16.87 25.37 -10.95
N CYS A 9 15.62 24.99 -10.66
CA CYS A 9 14.52 25.94 -10.42
C CYS A 9 13.98 25.94 -8.98
N GLY A 10 14.36 24.95 -8.15
CA GLY A 10 13.92 24.81 -6.76
C GLY A 10 12.43 24.56 -6.56
N LYS A 11 11.68 24.15 -7.59
CA LYS A 11 10.22 23.94 -7.50
C LYS A 11 9.76 22.68 -8.24
N LEU A 12 8.88 21.92 -7.59
CA LEU A 12 8.11 20.82 -8.18
C LEU A 12 6.80 21.39 -8.75
N ARG A 13 6.40 20.97 -9.95
CA ARG A 13 5.19 21.47 -10.62
C ARG A 13 4.09 20.41 -10.72
N THR A 14 4.41 19.17 -10.39
CA THR A 14 3.50 18.01 -10.47
C THR A 14 2.86 17.76 -9.11
N ALA A 15 1.55 17.50 -9.14
CA ALA A 15 0.75 17.14 -7.97
C ALA A 15 0.23 15.71 -8.07
N GLU A 16 0.76 14.91 -9.00
CA GLU A 16 0.31 13.54 -9.22
C GLU A 16 1.07 12.59 -8.28
N PRO A 17 0.37 11.77 -7.46
CA PRO A 17 0.99 10.93 -6.44
C PRO A 17 2.05 9.96 -6.97
N ALA A 18 1.80 9.35 -8.14
CA ALA A 18 2.72 8.40 -8.76
C ALA A 18 4.04 9.07 -9.16
N ILE A 19 3.95 10.20 -9.86
CA ILE A 19 5.13 10.97 -10.31
C ILE A 19 5.91 11.52 -9.12
N LEU A 20 5.23 11.97 -8.07
CA LEU A 20 5.87 12.44 -6.84
C LEU A 20 6.62 11.33 -6.11
N LEU A 21 6.08 10.10 -6.09
CA LEU A 21 6.74 8.95 -5.49
C LEU A 21 7.99 8.54 -6.28
N ASP A 22 7.91 8.52 -7.60
CA ASP A 22 9.06 8.27 -8.48
C ASP A 22 10.16 9.32 -8.25
N ILE A 23 9.79 10.61 -8.15
CA ILE A 23 10.74 11.69 -7.87
C ILE A 23 11.33 11.54 -6.47
N LEU A 24 10.53 11.17 -5.47
CA LEU A 24 11.01 10.95 -4.11
C LEU A 24 12.06 9.83 -4.08
N MET A 25 11.84 8.72 -4.80
CA MET A 25 12.82 7.64 -4.90
C MET A 25 14.10 8.05 -5.61
N VAL A 26 13.96 8.81 -6.69
CA VAL A 26 15.12 9.33 -7.42
C VAL A 26 15.87 10.34 -6.55
N ALA A 27 15.16 11.20 -5.81
CA ALA A 27 15.74 12.15 -4.87
C ALA A 27 16.43 11.47 -3.69
N ASP A 28 15.89 10.38 -3.16
CA ASP A 28 16.52 9.55 -2.12
C ASP A 28 17.80 8.91 -2.66
N LYS A 29 17.75 8.31 -3.85
CA LYS A 29 18.91 7.73 -4.53
C LYS A 29 20.04 8.73 -4.80
N PHE A 30 19.70 9.98 -5.07
CA PHE A 30 20.66 11.06 -5.31
C PHE A 30 20.89 11.95 -4.07
N GLU A 31 20.36 11.55 -2.91
CA GLU A 31 20.48 12.24 -1.62
C GLU A 31 20.18 13.74 -1.69
N VAL A 32 19.01 14.10 -2.24
CA VAL A 32 18.55 15.49 -2.40
C VAL A 32 17.49 15.83 -1.34
N PRO A 33 17.88 16.21 -0.11
CA PRO A 33 16.96 16.31 1.03
C PRO A 33 15.90 17.42 0.90
N SER A 34 16.19 18.50 0.16
CA SER A 34 15.22 19.55 -0.14
C SER A 34 14.07 19.03 -1.01
N CYS A 35 14.40 18.27 -2.06
CA CYS A 35 13.41 17.64 -2.93
C CYS A 35 12.58 16.60 -2.15
N MET A 36 13.23 15.81 -1.29
CA MET A 36 12.53 14.81 -0.46
C MET A 36 11.52 15.45 0.50
N ARG A 37 11.87 16.59 1.12
CA ARG A 37 10.99 17.33 2.01
C ARG A 37 9.79 17.91 1.25
N ASP A 38 10.03 18.53 0.11
CA ASP A 38 8.97 19.14 -0.71
C ASP A 38 8.01 18.07 -1.25
N CYS A 39 8.53 16.94 -1.75
CA CYS A 39 7.72 15.80 -2.18
C CYS A 39 6.87 15.25 -1.01
N SER A 40 7.47 15.08 0.17
CA SER A 40 6.76 14.58 1.35
C SER A 40 5.61 15.51 1.77
N GLN A 41 5.83 16.84 1.74
CA GLN A 41 4.79 17.82 2.07
C GLN A 41 3.66 17.81 1.04
N LEU A 42 3.99 17.75 -0.26
CA LEU A 42 3.01 17.61 -1.34
C LEU A 42 2.18 16.32 -1.18
N LEU A 43 2.84 15.17 -0.97
CA LEU A 43 2.17 13.88 -0.75
C LEU A 43 1.25 13.89 0.48
N THR A 44 1.61 14.62 1.55
CA THR A 44 0.78 14.72 2.77
C THR A 44 -0.44 15.64 2.58
N SER A 45 -0.35 16.62 1.68
CA SER A 45 -1.44 17.56 1.39
C SER A 45 -2.45 17.06 0.34
N LEU A 46 -2.10 16.01 -0.40
CA LEU A 46 -2.97 15.38 -1.38
C LEU A 46 -4.04 14.50 -0.69
N PRO A 47 -5.27 14.44 -1.25
CA PRO A 47 -6.31 13.57 -0.72
C PRO A 47 -5.94 12.09 -0.88
N MET A 48 -6.09 11.30 0.18
CA MET A 48 -5.83 9.86 0.15
C MET A 48 -6.94 9.15 -0.65
N THR A 49 -6.57 8.59 -1.79
CA THR A 49 -7.45 7.75 -2.63
C THR A 49 -7.01 6.29 -2.56
N THR A 50 -7.85 5.36 -3.03
CA THR A 50 -7.48 3.94 -3.08
C THR A 50 -6.30 3.67 -4.00
N GLU A 51 -6.23 4.35 -5.14
CA GLU A 51 -5.12 4.20 -6.09
C GLU A 51 -3.81 4.70 -5.48
N SER A 52 -3.81 5.88 -4.84
CA SER A 52 -2.61 6.39 -4.16
C SER A 52 -2.19 5.51 -2.98
N ALA A 53 -3.16 4.98 -2.21
CA ALA A 53 -2.87 4.11 -1.07
C ALA A 53 -2.20 2.79 -1.51
N LEU A 54 -2.69 2.18 -2.61
CA LEU A 54 -2.06 0.99 -3.19
C LEU A 54 -0.68 1.29 -3.73
N LEU A 55 -0.50 2.42 -4.44
CA LEU A 55 0.80 2.85 -4.94
C LEU A 55 1.83 3.01 -3.81
N TYR A 56 1.45 3.59 -2.67
CA TYR A 56 2.35 3.73 -1.51
C TYR A 56 2.71 2.39 -0.85
N LEU A 57 1.82 1.39 -0.91
CA LEU A 57 2.03 0.07 -0.31
C LEU A 57 2.81 -0.87 -1.23
N ASP A 58 2.58 -0.80 -2.53
CA ASP A 58 3.24 -1.65 -3.53
C ASP A 58 4.68 -1.23 -3.80
N HIS A 59 5.02 0.03 -3.52
CA HIS A 59 6.38 0.50 -3.71
C HIS A 59 7.26 0.07 -2.53
N PRO A 60 8.31 -0.75 -2.77
CA PRO A 60 9.33 -0.98 -1.76
C PRO A 60 10.07 0.34 -1.56
N CYS A 61 9.70 1.11 -0.55
CA CYS A 61 10.50 2.24 -0.08
C CYS A 61 11.80 1.66 0.46
N SER A 62 12.76 1.42 -0.42
CA SER A 62 14.03 0.80 -0.08
C SER A 62 14.84 1.77 0.76
N ILE A 63 14.96 1.42 2.05
CA ILE A 63 16.18 1.55 2.86
C ILE A 63 16.36 2.84 3.66
N LEU A 64 15.69 3.95 3.34
CA LEU A 64 15.44 4.99 4.33
C LEU A 64 13.97 5.34 4.31
N ILE A 65 13.28 5.16 5.42
CA ILE A 65 11.93 5.66 5.62
C ILE A 65 12.10 7.01 6.33
N PRO A 66 12.12 8.16 5.63
CA PRO A 66 11.85 9.42 6.28
C PRO A 66 10.56 9.28 7.09
N ALA A 67 10.53 9.83 8.31
CA ALA A 67 9.36 9.77 9.20
C ALA A 67 8.04 10.19 8.50
N THR A 68 8.14 11.03 7.46
CA THR A 68 7.04 11.46 6.61
C THR A 68 6.44 10.35 5.75
N VAL A 69 7.27 9.48 5.15
CA VAL A 69 6.82 8.35 4.33
C VAL A 69 6.15 7.28 5.21
N HIS A 70 6.66 7.08 6.43
CA HIS A 70 6.01 6.19 7.40
C HIS A 70 4.58 6.64 7.71
N HIS A 71 4.39 7.94 7.96
CA HIS A 71 3.07 8.50 8.23
C HIS A 71 2.11 8.29 7.06
N LEU A 72 2.58 8.41 5.81
CA LEU A 72 1.77 8.14 4.62
C LEU A 72 1.36 6.67 4.53
N ILE A 73 2.27 5.74 4.83
CA ILE A 73 1.97 4.30 4.84
C ILE A 73 0.95 3.97 5.93
N VAL A 74 1.11 4.51 7.14
CA VAL A 74 0.15 4.30 8.24
C VAL A 74 -1.22 4.88 7.86
N ALA A 75 -1.27 6.11 7.36
CA ALA A 75 -2.52 6.74 6.92
C ALA A 75 -3.18 5.99 5.75
N ALA A 76 -2.40 5.42 4.83
CA ALA A 76 -2.91 4.59 3.74
C ALA A 76 -3.52 3.29 4.27
N LYS A 77 -2.85 2.62 5.22
CA LYS A 77 -3.38 1.42 5.89
C LYS A 77 -4.68 1.71 6.63
N ASP A 78 -4.72 2.80 7.40
CA ASP A 78 -5.91 3.21 8.15
C ASP A 78 -7.08 3.58 7.23
N PHE A 79 -6.79 4.28 6.12
CA PHE A 79 -7.78 4.60 5.11
C PHE A 79 -8.38 3.34 4.46
N LEU A 80 -7.52 2.37 4.08
CA LEU A 80 -7.96 1.11 3.50
C LEU A 80 -8.77 0.29 4.50
N ALA A 81 -8.31 0.19 5.75
CA ALA A 81 -9.03 -0.52 6.81
C ALA A 81 -10.42 0.06 7.04
N LYS A 82 -10.54 1.40 7.08
CA LYS A 82 -11.82 2.07 7.26
C LYS A 82 -12.75 1.90 6.05
N LYS A 83 -12.23 2.03 4.84
CA LYS A 83 -13.01 1.90 3.59
C LYS A 83 -13.50 0.47 3.39
N TYR A 84 -12.65 -0.52 3.66
CA TYR A 84 -12.94 -1.95 3.45
C TYR A 84 -13.36 -2.68 4.74
N SER A 85 -13.87 -1.95 5.72
CA SER A 85 -14.45 -2.52 6.95
C SER A 85 -15.54 -3.55 6.64
N ASP A 86 -16.35 -3.29 5.60
CA ASP A 86 -17.34 -4.21 5.03
C ASP A 86 -16.75 -5.01 3.85
N VAL A 87 -15.90 -5.99 4.15
CA VAL A 87 -15.19 -6.81 3.14
C VAL A 87 -16.14 -7.48 2.13
N HIS A 88 -17.35 -7.83 2.55
CA HIS A 88 -18.36 -8.48 1.70
C HIS A 88 -18.93 -7.57 0.61
N LYS A 89 -19.01 -6.25 0.85
CA LYS A 89 -19.55 -5.30 -0.15
C LYS A 89 -18.56 -4.99 -1.25
N PHE A 90 -17.26 -5.07 -0.94
CA PHE A 90 -16.17 -4.70 -1.83
C PHE A 90 -15.38 -5.91 -2.34
N GLN A 91 -16.02 -7.08 -2.39
CA GLN A 91 -15.36 -8.31 -2.81
C GLN A 91 -14.73 -8.18 -4.21
N ASP A 92 -15.43 -7.56 -5.17
CA ASP A 92 -14.95 -7.41 -6.53
C ASP A 92 -13.74 -6.46 -6.63
N GLU A 93 -13.72 -5.38 -5.83
CA GLU A 93 -12.56 -4.49 -5.73
C GLU A 93 -11.36 -5.21 -5.09
N LEU A 94 -11.59 -5.99 -4.03
CA LEU A 94 -10.55 -6.81 -3.39
C LEU A 94 -9.90 -7.81 -4.36
N MET A 95 -10.69 -8.40 -5.26
CA MET A 95 -10.19 -9.35 -6.26
C MET A 95 -9.16 -8.73 -7.21
N ASN A 96 -9.25 -7.42 -7.46
CA ASN A 96 -8.35 -6.67 -8.33
C ASN A 96 -7.17 -6.02 -7.60
N MET A 97 -7.14 -6.07 -6.26
CA MET A 97 -6.09 -5.44 -5.47
C MET A 97 -4.78 -6.23 -5.46
N SER A 98 -3.68 -5.52 -5.22
CA SER A 98 -2.34 -6.07 -5.04
C SER A 98 -2.17 -6.77 -3.69
N LEU A 99 -1.09 -7.55 -3.56
CA LEU A 99 -0.77 -8.27 -2.32
C LEU A 99 -0.62 -7.30 -1.14
N ALA A 100 0.11 -6.20 -1.31
CA ALA A 100 0.36 -5.23 -0.25
C ALA A 100 -0.92 -4.54 0.23
N GLY A 101 -1.85 -4.26 -0.69
CA GLY A 101 -3.18 -3.73 -0.36
C GLY A 101 -4.02 -4.69 0.49
N ILE A 102 -3.98 -5.98 0.18
CA ILE A 102 -4.67 -7.02 0.95
C ILE A 102 -4.02 -7.17 2.32
N GLU A 103 -2.70 -7.31 2.38
CA GLU A 103 -1.99 -7.39 3.67
C GLU A 103 -2.32 -6.19 4.57
N ALA A 104 -2.39 -4.98 4.01
CA ALA A 104 -2.75 -3.77 4.75
C ALA A 104 -4.16 -3.83 5.35
N ILE A 105 -5.15 -4.28 4.57
CA ILE A 105 -6.53 -4.44 5.06
C ILE A 105 -6.59 -5.48 6.17
N PHE A 106 -6.03 -6.67 5.92
CA PHE A 106 -6.09 -7.80 6.86
C PHE A 106 -5.17 -7.65 8.08
N SER A 107 -4.20 -6.74 8.03
CA SER A 107 -3.40 -6.37 9.21
C SER A 107 -4.20 -5.54 10.22
N SER A 108 -5.28 -4.88 9.78
CA SER A 108 -6.11 -4.06 10.68
C SER A 108 -7.00 -4.91 11.57
N THR A 109 -7.14 -4.48 12.83
CA THR A 109 -7.99 -5.13 13.84
C THR A 109 -9.47 -4.84 13.69
N ASP A 110 -9.84 -3.87 12.86
CA ASP A 110 -11.18 -3.27 12.89
C ASP A 110 -12.12 -3.82 11.80
N LEU A 111 -11.74 -4.97 11.22
CA LEU A 111 -12.52 -5.62 10.18
C LEU A 111 -13.82 -6.21 10.76
N HIS A 112 -14.96 -5.76 10.23
CA HIS A 112 -16.28 -6.29 10.59
C HIS A 112 -16.52 -7.61 9.86
N VAL A 113 -15.96 -8.69 10.42
CA VAL A 113 -16.03 -10.02 9.83
C VAL A 113 -16.88 -10.91 10.72
N VAL A 114 -17.89 -11.54 10.10
CA VAL A 114 -18.82 -12.44 10.78
C VAL A 114 -18.17 -13.78 11.15
N ASN A 115 -17.23 -14.27 10.34
CA ASN A 115 -16.47 -15.50 10.58
C ASN A 115 -15.10 -15.47 9.86
N GLU A 116 -14.03 -15.88 10.54
CA GLU A 116 -12.68 -16.04 9.98
C GLU A 116 -12.66 -17.02 8.79
N ASP A 117 -13.52 -18.04 8.78
CA ASP A 117 -13.66 -18.97 7.65
C ASP A 117 -14.05 -18.26 6.34
N CYS A 118 -14.86 -17.21 6.44
CA CYS A 118 -15.25 -16.41 5.27
C CYS A 118 -14.06 -15.65 4.70
N LEU A 119 -13.17 -15.14 5.56
CA LEU A 119 -11.93 -14.48 5.13
C LEU A 119 -10.99 -15.48 4.48
N TYR A 120 -10.84 -16.66 5.07
CA TYR A 120 -10.00 -17.70 4.49
C TYR A 120 -10.48 -18.11 3.09
N ARG A 121 -11.79 -18.31 2.90
CA ARG A 121 -12.37 -18.59 1.58
C ARG A 121 -12.16 -17.45 0.59
N LEU A 122 -12.28 -16.21 1.05
CA LEU A 122 -12.05 -15.03 0.22
C LEU A 122 -10.59 -14.92 -0.22
N LEU A 123 -9.64 -15.08 0.71
CA LEU A 123 -8.20 -15.07 0.43
C LEU A 123 -7.80 -16.21 -0.51
N LEU A 124 -8.39 -17.40 -0.35
CA LEU A 124 -8.21 -18.50 -1.28
C LEU A 124 -8.73 -18.18 -2.68
N LYS A 125 -9.90 -17.53 -2.79
CA LYS A 125 -10.46 -17.10 -4.07
C LYS A 125 -9.55 -16.07 -4.74
N TRP A 126 -9.07 -15.08 -3.99
CA TRP A 126 -8.13 -14.07 -4.46
C TRP A 126 -6.81 -14.69 -4.93
N ALA A 127 -6.19 -15.53 -4.10
CA ALA A 127 -4.91 -16.15 -4.41
C ALA A 127 -4.99 -17.02 -5.67
N ARG A 128 -6.12 -17.70 -5.90
CA ARG A 128 -6.38 -18.47 -7.13
C ARG A 128 -6.55 -17.59 -8.37
N ALA A 129 -7.15 -16.42 -8.23
CA ALA A 129 -7.35 -15.50 -9.36
C ALA A 129 -6.04 -14.78 -9.74
N ARG A 130 -5.19 -14.47 -8.76
CA ARG A 130 -3.94 -13.73 -8.97
C ARG A 130 -2.74 -14.62 -9.31
N TYR A 131 -2.69 -15.84 -8.77
CA TYR A 131 -1.57 -16.76 -8.93
C TYR A 131 -2.08 -18.11 -9.46
N PRO A 132 -2.00 -18.34 -10.79
CA PRO A 132 -2.37 -19.62 -11.37
C PRO A 132 -1.36 -20.72 -11.00
N GLU A 133 -0.10 -20.36 -10.75
CA GLU A 133 0.97 -21.28 -10.35
C GLU A 133 0.78 -21.77 -8.90
N LEU A 134 0.85 -23.09 -8.69
CA LEU A 134 0.52 -23.70 -7.41
C LEU A 134 1.56 -23.41 -6.34
N GLU A 135 2.84 -23.40 -6.72
CA GLU A 135 3.96 -23.19 -5.81
C GLU A 135 4.02 -21.74 -5.31
N GLU A 136 3.87 -20.76 -6.20
CA GLU A 136 3.81 -19.34 -5.82
C GLU A 136 2.60 -19.05 -4.94
N ARG A 137 1.43 -19.60 -5.29
CA ARG A 137 0.21 -19.46 -4.50
C ARG A 137 0.38 -20.03 -3.10
N ARG A 138 1.00 -21.20 -2.96
CA ARG A 138 1.29 -21.82 -1.66
C ARG A 138 2.23 -20.97 -0.84
N LYS A 139 3.31 -20.48 -1.45
CA LYS A 139 4.27 -19.61 -0.79
C LYS A 139 3.57 -18.38 -0.23
N ILE A 140 2.82 -17.65 -1.05
CA ILE A 140 2.10 -16.43 -0.64
C ILE A 140 1.06 -16.71 0.44
N LEU A 141 0.26 -17.78 0.27
CA LEU A 141 -0.68 -18.18 1.31
C LEU A 141 0.03 -18.45 2.63
N SER A 142 1.12 -19.23 2.60
CA SER A 142 1.84 -19.66 3.80
C SER A 142 2.61 -18.55 4.51
N SER A 143 3.29 -17.67 3.77
CA SER A 143 4.18 -16.67 4.36
C SER A 143 3.50 -15.34 4.65
N HIS A 144 2.47 -14.97 3.87
CA HIS A 144 1.84 -13.66 3.93
C HIS A 144 0.42 -13.71 4.48
N LEU A 145 -0.40 -14.66 4.03
CA LEU A 145 -1.84 -14.66 4.33
C LEU A 145 -2.23 -15.44 5.60
N ILE A 146 -1.57 -16.57 5.87
CA ILE A 146 -1.81 -17.37 7.08
C ILE A 146 -1.49 -16.58 8.36
N PRO A 147 -0.37 -15.83 8.46
CA PRO A 147 -0.07 -15.05 9.66
C PRO A 147 -1.08 -13.92 9.94
N LEU A 148 -1.77 -13.44 8.91
CA LEU A 148 -2.80 -12.39 9.03
C LEU A 148 -4.13 -12.93 9.55
N LEU A 149 -4.39 -14.22 9.31
CA LEU A 149 -5.52 -14.92 9.92
C LEU A 149 -5.15 -15.22 11.37
N ARG A 150 -5.61 -14.33 12.25
CA ARG A 150 -5.57 -14.58 13.69
C ARG A 150 -6.57 -15.68 13.99
N PHE A 151 -6.19 -16.95 13.77
CA PHE A 151 -6.93 -18.08 14.33
C PHE A 151 -6.98 -17.85 15.83
N SER A 152 -8.09 -17.28 16.28
CA SER A 152 -8.31 -17.04 17.68
C SER A 152 -8.41 -18.42 18.33
N HIS A 153 -7.30 -18.84 18.95
CA HIS A 153 -7.25 -20.02 19.80
C HIS A 153 -8.21 -19.76 20.97
N LYS A 154 -9.46 -20.18 20.81
CA LYS A 154 -10.36 -20.46 21.92
C LYS A 154 -10.40 -21.97 22.12
#